data_AF-A0A7K2Q3L6-F1
#
_entry.id   AF-A0A7K2Q3L6-F1
#
_cell.length_a   1.000
_cell.length_b   1.000
_cell.length_c   1.000
_cell.angle_alpha   90.00
_cell.angle_beta   90.00
_cell.angle_gamma   90.00
#
_symmetry.space_group_name_H-M   'P 1'
#
loop_
_entity.id
_entity.type
_entity.pdbx_description
1 polymer ?
#
loop_
_entity_poly.entity_id
_entity_poly.type
_entity_poly.pdbx_seq_one_letter_code
_entity_poly.pdbx_strand_id
1 'polypeptide(L)' 'MTVEFDAAVFRTPNEPLTIERVRIPSTPPPGEVLVRLQASGVCHSDLHVLLGEWEVP' A
#
# COMPACT_ATOMS: atom_id res chain seq x y z
N MET A 1 -3.23 9.88 17.82
CA MET A 1 -3.64 10.73 16.68
C MET A 1 -3.46 9.91 15.40
N THR A 2 -4.14 10.23 14.30
CA THR A 2 -4.03 9.49 13.03
C THR A 2 -3.61 10.43 11.91
N VAL A 3 -2.97 9.89 10.88
CA VAL A 3 -2.74 10.57 9.60
C VAL A 3 -3.63 9.94 8.53
N GLU A 4 -4.05 10.74 7.57
CA GLU A 4 -4.93 10.34 6.47
C GLU A 4 -4.27 10.67 5.12
N PHE A 5 -4.36 9.76 4.16
CA PHE A 5 -3.76 9.90 2.83
C PHE A 5 -4.47 9.01 1.81
N ASP A 6 -4.28 9.31 0.52
CA ASP A 6 -4.79 8.45 -0.57
C ASP A 6 -3.75 7.37 -0.93
N ALA A 7 -4.22 6.16 -1.18
CA ALA A 7 -3.40 5.02 -1.56
C ALA A 7 -4.06 4.18 -2.65
N ALA A 8 -3.26 3.54 -3.51
CA ALA A 8 -3.74 2.48 -4.39
C ALA A 8 -3.81 1.17 -3.58
N VAL A 9 -5.00 0.63 -3.40
CA VAL A 9 -5.28 -0.52 -2.54
C VAL A 9 -5.58 -1.75 -3.41
N PHE A 10 -4.82 -2.80 -3.17
CA PHE A 10 -5.08 -4.14 -3.68
C PHE A 10 -5.99 -4.88 -2.70
N ARG A 11 -7.07 -5.50 -3.21
CA ARG A 11 -8.01 -6.29 -2.39
C ARG A 11 -7.99 -7.76 -2.78
N THR A 12 -8.07 -8.04 -4.07
CA THR A 12 -8.15 -9.40 -4.62
C THR A 12 -7.44 -9.48 -5.97
N PRO A 13 -6.87 -10.65 -6.33
CA PRO A 13 -6.29 -10.87 -7.64
C PRO A 13 -7.29 -10.67 -8.79
N ASN A 14 -6.78 -10.28 -9.95
CA ASN A 14 -7.55 -10.05 -11.18
C ASN A 14 -8.61 -8.93 -11.10
N GLU A 15 -8.54 -8.09 -10.07
CA GLU A 15 -9.33 -6.87 -9.95
C GLU A 15 -8.42 -5.62 -10.04
N PRO A 16 -8.94 -4.50 -10.58
CA PRO A 16 -8.16 -3.27 -10.65
C PRO A 16 -7.89 -2.71 -9.25
N LEU A 17 -6.73 -2.08 -9.07
CA LEU A 17 -6.43 -1.29 -7.87
C LEU A 17 -7.45 -0.15 -7.71
N THR A 18 -7.90 0.07 -6.47
CA THR A 18 -8.77 1.18 -6.11
C THR A 18 -7.97 2.28 -5.42
N ILE A 19 -8.26 3.55 -5.73
CA ILE A 19 -7.73 4.66 -4.94
C ILE A 19 -8.63 4.86 -3.74
N GLU A 20 -8.07 4.72 -2.53
CA GLU A 20 -8.82 4.79 -1.28
C GLU A 20 -8.18 5.75 -0.29
N ARG A 21 -9.02 6.37 0.53
CA ARG A 21 -8.59 7.19 1.66
C ARG A 21 -8.28 6.30 2.85
N VAL A 22 -7.01 6.19 3.22
CA VAL A 22 -6.51 5.33 4.29
C VAL A 22 -6.14 6.16 5.52
N ARG A 23 -6.35 5.60 6.72
CA ARG A 23 -5.92 6.20 7.99
C ARG A 23 -5.02 5.24 8.76
N ILE A 24 -3.90 5.75 9.26
CA ILE A 24 -2.97 5.01 10.14
C ILE A 24 -2.63 5.83 11.38
N PRO A 25 -2.15 5.20 12.48
CA PRO A 25 -1.65 5.93 13.64
C PRO A 25 -0.51 6.89 13.27
N SER A 26 -0.54 8.10 13.83
CA SER A 26 0.53 9.09 13.61
C SER A 26 1.82 8.78 14.38
N THR A 27 1.74 7.85 15.34
CA THR A 27 2.87 7.42 16.16
C THR A 27 3.27 6.01 15.73
N PRO A 28 4.43 5.82 15.08
CA PRO A 28 4.89 4.49 14.68
C PRO A 28 5.31 3.65 15.91
N PRO A 29 5.25 2.31 15.82
CA PRO A 29 5.81 1.41 16.82
C PRO A 29 7.31 1.61 17.06
N PRO A 30 7.86 1.12 18.18
CA PRO A 30 9.31 1.14 18.41
C PRO A 30 10.07 0.43 17.29
N GLY A 31 11.03 1.12 16.68
CA GLY A 31 11.83 0.60 15.56
C GLY A 31 11.30 0.95 14.17
N GLU A 32 10.14 1.58 14.07
CA GLU A 32 9.55 2.02 12.81
C GLU A 32 9.57 3.56 12.65
N VAL A 33 9.43 4.03 11.42
CA VAL A 33 9.35 5.45 11.09
C VAL A 33 8.15 5.74 10.20
N LEU A 34 7.49 6.87 10.45
CA LEU A 34 6.41 7.35 9.59
C LEU A 34 7.00 8.17 8.44
N VAL A 35 6.79 7.71 7.20
CA VAL A 35 7.33 8.36 5.99
C VAL A 35 6.20 8.93 5.14
N ARG A 36 6.34 10.19 4.72
CA ARG A 36 5.49 10.79 3.69
C ARG A 36 6.10 10.50 2.32
N LEU A 37 5.56 9.54 1.60
CA LEU A 37 6.01 9.19 0.25
C LEU A 37 5.75 10.35 -0.73
N GLN A 38 6.73 10.66 -1.58
CA GLN A 38 6.59 11.63 -2.67
C GLN A 38 6.33 10.94 -4.02
N ALA A 39 6.88 9.73 -4.20
CA ALA A 39 6.70 8.88 -5.36
C ALA A 39 6.88 7.41 -4.95
N SER A 40 6.26 6.50 -5.70
CA SER A 40 6.50 5.06 -5.60
C SER A 40 6.83 4.53 -6.99
N GLY A 41 7.84 3.66 -7.08
CA GLY A 41 8.07 2.88 -8.29
C GLY A 41 6.96 1.83 -8.46
N VAL A 42 6.71 1.44 -9.72
CA VAL A 42 5.90 0.26 -10.06
C VAL A 42 6.82 -0.72 -10.77
N CYS A 43 6.97 -1.90 -10.20
CA CYS A 43 7.82 -2.97 -10.70
C CYS A 43 6.96 -4.09 -11.30
N HIS A 44 7.58 -4.96 -12.10
CA HIS A 44 6.93 -6.16 -12.61
C HIS A 44 6.54 -7.14 -11.48
N SER A 45 7.27 -7.13 -10.36
CA SER A 45 6.91 -7.93 -9.17
C SER A 45 5.53 -7.58 -8.63
N ASP A 46 5.12 -6.31 -8.73
CA ASP A 46 3.81 -5.86 -8.26
C ASP A 46 2.71 -6.50 -9.12
N LEU A 47 2.95 -6.63 -10.43
CA LEU A 47 2.02 -7.27 -11.36
C LEU A 47 1.81 -8.75 -11.04
N HIS A 48 2.86 -9.49 -10.65
CA HIS A 48 2.72 -10.90 -10.25
C HIS A 48 1.74 -11.08 -9.07
N VAL A 49 1.76 -10.15 -8.10
CA VAL A 49 0.80 -10.13 -6.99
C VAL A 49 -0.61 -9.80 -7.49
N LEU A 50 -0.76 -8.81 -8.38
CA LEU A 50 -2.06 -8.43 -8.95
C LEU A 50 -2.71 -9.57 -9.75
N LEU A 51 -1.90 -10.38 -10.45
CA LEU A 51 -2.36 -11.55 -11.20
C LEU A 51 -2.64 -12.76 -10.31
N GLY A 52 -2.28 -12.69 -9.01
CA GLY A 52 -2.45 -13.80 -8.06
C GLY A 52 -1.44 -14.93 -8.26
N GLU A 53 -0.31 -14.65 -8.92
CA GLU A 53 0.76 -15.62 -9.12
C GLU A 53 1.59 -15.80 -7.84
N TRP A 54 1.70 -14.73 -7.03
CA TRP A 54 2.41 -14.69 -5.74
C TRP A 54 1.45 -14.33 -4.60
N GLU A 55 1.77 -14.77 -3.39
CA GLU A 55 1.08 -14.32 -2.17
C GLU A 55 1.49 -12.87 -1.83
N VAL A 56 0.56 -12.12 -1.23
CA VAL A 56 0.87 -10.79 -0.69
C VAL A 56 1.86 -10.93 0.49
N PRO A 57 2.97 -10.19 0.51
CA PRO A 57 3.89 -10.17 1.65
C PRO A 57 3.29 -9.47 2.88
#